data_AF-A0A928FHK2-F1
#
_entry.id   AF-A0A928FHK2-F1
#
_cell.length_a   1.000
_cell.length_b   1.000
_cell.length_c   1.000
_cell.angle_alpha   90.00
_cell.angle_beta   90.00
_cell.angle_gamma   90.00
#
_symmetry.space_group_name_H-M   'P 1'
#
loop_
_entity.id
_entity.type
_entity.pdbx_description
1 polymer ?
#
loop_
_entity_poly.entity_id
_entity_poly.type
_entity_poly.pdbx_seq_one_letter_code
_entity_poly.pdbx_strand_id
1 'polypeptide(L)'
;MKNKSFSRYYLFSCLCVLGLSYYPLSMGVRVVTDMIVNGSVAKENYPKYIIPYTPISVAIIVGVLLMPLFIRLFKKYAFVGGAFFATGLFFAVEWLFEQKVVVSTAETVTKLEDWQMYMCYVPPEGWGETVTTYKTQTAVDILMGDYTPAFKLHFYIISVVLVITILNCLYGFGQMIKSGDKKRLKSLILQSVCSLVFLGLCILACFTAFWRDGSIRVSPLSATLMTVFFVLLGVTVGVFLGSFLLEKRKSVSVLIPAISSSVMTFLMYIAEMFLLNGHLYSFGSGFLFDGLPVIVFAPIDLLVILSSGGITALLLCRLKGGKDN
;
A
#
# COMPACT_ATOMS: atom_id res chain seq x y z
N MET A 1 36.76 13.36 2.75
CA MET A 1 36.17 14.08 3.90
C MET A 1 34.84 13.43 4.28
N LYS A 2 34.73 12.78 5.45
CA LYS A 2 33.47 12.22 5.98
C LYS A 2 32.49 13.39 6.21
N ASN A 3 31.43 13.51 5.41
CA ASN A 3 30.39 14.51 5.64
C ASN A 3 29.65 14.17 6.94
N LYS A 4 30.05 14.81 8.06
CA LYS A 4 29.47 14.58 9.40
C LYS A 4 27.95 14.79 9.41
N SER A 5 27.44 15.73 8.60
CA SER A 5 26.00 15.98 8.49
C SER A 5 25.26 14.80 7.87
N PHE A 6 25.77 14.27 6.75
CA PHE A 6 25.20 13.07 6.13
C PHE A 6 25.25 11.85 7.05
N SER A 7 26.34 11.67 7.81
CA SER A 7 26.46 10.56 8.77
C SER A 7 25.42 10.64 9.90
N ARG A 8 25.16 11.84 10.42
CA ARG A 8 24.13 12.05 11.46
C ARG A 8 22.73 11.80 10.89
N TYR A 9 22.45 12.32 9.70
CA TYR A 9 21.19 12.09 9.01
C TYR A 9 20.94 10.60 8.75
N TYR A 10 21.95 9.89 8.25
CA TYR A 10 21.87 8.44 8.01
C TYR A 10 21.57 7.68 9.30
N LEU A 11 22.32 7.94 10.38
CA LEU A 11 22.10 7.29 11.66
C LEU A 11 20.68 7.56 12.20
N PHE A 12 20.23 8.81 12.14
CA PHE A 12 18.87 9.19 12.54
C PHE A 12 17.81 8.47 11.71
N SER A 13 17.98 8.40 10.39
CA SER A 13 17.07 7.69 9.49
C SER A 13 16.99 6.20 9.83
N CYS A 14 18.13 5.55 10.09
CA CYS A 14 18.16 4.15 10.52
C CYS A 14 17.41 3.95 11.84
N LEU A 15 17.68 4.78 12.85
CA LEU A 15 17.03 4.66 14.16
C LEU A 15 15.52 4.89 14.08
N CYS A 16 15.07 5.91 13.33
CA CYS A 16 13.65 6.18 13.15
C CYS A 16 12.94 5.03 12.41
N VAL A 17 13.53 4.51 11.33
CA VAL A 17 12.95 3.40 10.57
C VAL A 17 12.89 2.13 11.40
N LEU A 18 13.93 1.83 12.17
CA LEU A 18 13.94 0.70 13.11
C LEU A 18 12.87 0.85 14.19
N GLY A 19 12.75 2.04 14.79
CA GLY A 19 11.74 2.33 15.81
C GLY A 19 10.32 2.17 15.27
N LEU A 20 10.01 2.75 14.11
CA LEU A 20 8.69 2.64 13.48
C LEU A 20 8.38 1.22 12.99
N SER A 21 9.40 0.44 12.65
CA SER A 21 9.26 -0.95 12.20
C SER A 21 9.25 -1.97 13.34
N TYR A 22 9.41 -1.55 14.60
CA TYR A 22 9.52 -2.47 15.73
C TYR A 22 8.32 -3.41 15.82
N TYR A 23 7.10 -2.87 15.75
CA TYR A 23 5.89 -3.68 15.85
C TYR A 23 5.77 -4.74 14.74
N PRO A 24 5.74 -4.39 13.44
CA PRO A 24 5.63 -5.40 12.38
C PRO A 24 6.78 -6.42 12.42
N LEU A 25 8.02 -5.99 12.70
CA LEU A 25 9.14 -6.93 12.86
C LEU A 25 8.96 -7.89 14.03
N SER A 26 8.54 -7.40 15.20
CA SER A 26 8.34 -8.24 16.38
C SER A 26 7.27 -9.31 16.12
N MET A 27 6.24 -8.97 15.35
CA MET A 27 5.20 -9.93 14.95
C MET A 27 5.73 -10.92 13.92
N GLY A 28 6.53 -10.49 12.94
CA GLY A 28 7.23 -11.39 12.02
C GLY A 28 8.13 -12.39 12.74
N VAL A 29 8.89 -11.95 13.76
CA VAL A 29 9.74 -12.82 14.57
C VAL A 29 8.91 -13.84 15.36
N ARG A 30 7.79 -13.43 15.96
CA ARG A 30 6.87 -14.35 16.66
C ARG A 30 6.35 -15.43 15.73
N VAL A 31 5.88 -15.07 14.53
CA VAL A 31 5.41 -16.01 13.50
C VAL A 31 6.49 -17.03 13.14
N VAL A 32 7.71 -16.56 12.86
CA VAL A 32 8.83 -17.46 12.53
C VAL A 32 9.19 -18.36 13.72
N THR A 33 9.15 -17.83 14.94
CA THR A 33 9.44 -18.60 16.15
C THR A 33 8.40 -19.70 16.38
N ASP A 34 7.12 -19.36 16.27
CA ASP A 34 6.02 -20.31 16.40
C ASP A 34 6.11 -21.40 15.32
N MET A 35 6.45 -21.03 14.08
CA MET A 35 6.71 -21.99 13.01
C MET A 35 7.88 -22.94 13.31
N ILE A 36 8.96 -22.45 13.93
CA ILE A 36 10.13 -23.28 14.26
C ILE A 36 9.82 -24.22 15.44
N VAL A 37 9.11 -23.72 16.46
CA VAL A 37 8.84 -24.47 17.70
C VAL A 37 7.69 -25.46 17.52
N ASN A 38 6.60 -25.02 16.90
CA ASN A 38 5.35 -25.77 16.84
C ASN A 38 5.09 -26.39 15.45
N GLY A 39 5.86 -26.01 14.43
CA GLY A 39 5.61 -26.41 13.04
C GLY A 39 4.44 -25.67 12.37
N SER A 40 3.68 -24.89 13.13
CA SER A 40 2.55 -24.07 12.68
C SER A 40 2.36 -22.84 13.57
N VAL A 41 1.61 -21.87 13.08
CA VAL A 41 1.17 -20.70 13.87
C VAL A 41 -0.31 -20.87 14.21
N ALA A 42 -0.64 -20.79 15.50
CA ALA A 42 -2.03 -20.82 15.95
C ALA A 42 -2.79 -19.59 15.42
N LYS A 43 -4.03 -19.79 14.95
CA LYS A 43 -4.88 -18.71 14.42
C LYS A 43 -5.04 -17.55 15.41
N GLU A 44 -5.22 -17.82 16.71
CA GLU A 44 -5.39 -16.74 17.71
C GLU A 44 -4.11 -15.92 17.87
N ASN A 45 -2.96 -16.55 17.67
CA ASN A 45 -1.64 -15.94 17.71
C ASN A 45 -1.21 -15.36 16.37
N TYR A 46 -2.04 -15.46 15.33
CA TYR A 46 -1.84 -14.79 14.06
C TYR A 46 -2.46 -13.39 14.14
N PRO A 47 -1.70 -12.35 14.56
CA PRO A 47 -2.21 -10.99 14.52
C PRO A 47 -2.59 -10.60 13.10
N LYS A 48 -3.64 -9.80 12.96
CA LYS A 48 -4.15 -9.23 11.70
C LYS A 48 -3.14 -8.32 10.95
N TYR A 49 -1.83 -8.42 11.23
CA TYR A 49 -0.81 -7.39 10.99
C TYR A 49 0.57 -7.86 10.52
N ILE A 50 0.75 -9.11 10.11
CA ILE A 50 2.11 -9.58 9.76
C ILE A 50 2.46 -9.24 8.31
N ILE A 51 1.50 -9.27 7.40
CA ILE A 51 1.77 -9.39 5.96
C ILE A 51 0.79 -8.51 5.19
N PRO A 52 1.26 -7.58 4.34
CA PRO A 52 2.65 -7.41 3.87
C PRO A 52 3.57 -6.54 4.76
N TYR A 53 3.16 -6.16 5.97
CA TYR A 53 3.89 -5.16 6.78
C TYR A 53 5.29 -5.57 7.23
N THR A 54 5.50 -6.83 7.62
CA THR A 54 6.83 -7.35 7.95
C THR A 54 7.75 -7.28 6.72
N PRO A 55 7.36 -7.82 5.54
CA PRO A 55 8.10 -7.63 4.29
C PRO A 55 8.39 -6.17 3.96
N ILE A 56 7.41 -5.26 4.10
CA ILE A 56 7.61 -3.80 3.87
C ILE A 56 8.69 -3.26 4.82
N SER A 57 8.60 -3.57 6.11
CA SER A 57 9.57 -3.11 7.11
C SER A 57 10.98 -3.63 6.82
N VAL A 58 11.12 -4.91 6.48
CA VAL A 58 12.41 -5.49 6.08
C VAL A 58 12.96 -4.78 4.84
N ALA A 59 12.13 -4.59 3.81
CA ALA A 59 12.51 -3.90 2.58
C ALA A 59 13.00 -2.46 2.84
N ILE A 60 12.28 -1.68 3.65
CA ILE A 60 12.65 -0.30 3.98
C ILE A 60 13.92 -0.27 4.82
N ILE A 61 14.04 -1.12 5.86
CA ILE A 61 15.23 -1.16 6.71
C ILE A 61 16.48 -1.46 5.88
N VAL A 62 16.45 -2.52 5.07
CA VAL A 62 17.61 -2.89 4.24
C VAL A 62 17.87 -1.82 3.19
N GLY A 63 16.83 -1.28 2.54
CA GLY A 63 16.95 -0.18 1.59
C GLY A 63 17.61 1.07 2.20
N VAL A 64 17.32 1.38 3.46
CA VAL A 64 17.92 2.50 4.20
C VAL A 64 19.34 2.18 4.65
N LEU A 65 19.60 0.98 5.17
CA LEU A 65 20.94 0.54 5.57
C LEU A 65 21.92 0.61 4.39
N LEU A 66 21.48 0.19 3.20
CA LEU A 66 22.27 0.22 1.97
C LEU A 66 22.32 1.59 1.29
N MET A 67 21.65 2.61 1.82
CA MET A 67 21.62 3.96 1.23
C MET A 67 23.01 4.55 0.98
N PRO A 68 24.00 4.50 1.90
CA PRO A 68 25.34 5.02 1.64
C PRO A 68 26.04 4.30 0.49
N LEU A 69 25.81 2.99 0.36
CA LEU A 69 26.36 2.16 -0.71
C LEU A 69 25.74 2.57 -2.06
N PHE A 70 24.41 2.62 -2.16
CA PHE A 70 23.73 3.00 -3.39
C PHE A 70 24.05 4.44 -3.82
N ILE A 71 24.17 5.37 -2.88
CA ILE A 71 24.60 6.75 -3.15
C ILE A 71 26.05 6.79 -3.67
N ARG A 72 26.91 5.87 -3.24
CA ARG A 72 28.28 5.76 -3.74
C ARG A 72 28.33 5.16 -5.15
N LEU A 73 27.57 4.08 -5.38
CA LEU A 73 27.60 3.32 -6.64
C LEU A 73 26.86 4.04 -7.78
N PHE A 74 25.58 4.39 -7.56
CA PHE A 74 24.70 4.88 -8.63
C PHE A 74 24.60 6.41 -8.68
N LYS A 75 25.21 7.12 -7.71
CA LYS A 75 25.23 8.60 -7.63
C LYS A 75 23.82 9.20 -7.77
N LYS A 76 23.52 9.85 -8.91
CA LYS A 76 22.22 10.47 -9.21
C LYS A 76 21.07 9.46 -9.29
N TYR A 77 21.35 8.21 -9.63
CA TYR A 77 20.35 7.14 -9.74
C TYR A 77 20.26 6.26 -8.47
N ALA A 78 20.85 6.69 -7.35
CA ALA A 78 20.85 5.88 -6.12
C ALA A 78 19.47 5.48 -5.63
N PHE A 79 18.48 6.38 -5.74
CA PHE A 79 17.10 6.06 -5.41
C PHE A 79 16.57 4.91 -6.30
N VAL A 80 16.81 4.95 -7.61
CA VAL A 80 16.31 3.92 -8.54
C VAL A 80 16.88 2.56 -8.19
N GLY A 81 18.20 2.48 -7.95
CA GLY A 81 18.85 1.24 -7.53
C GLY A 81 18.33 0.73 -6.18
N GLY A 82 18.21 1.63 -5.18
CA GLY A 82 17.70 1.30 -3.86
C GLY A 82 16.23 0.86 -3.86
N ALA A 83 15.38 1.52 -4.65
CA ALA A 83 13.97 1.19 -4.79
C ALA A 83 13.78 -0.15 -5.51
N PHE A 84 14.50 -0.40 -6.61
CA PHE A 84 14.44 -1.69 -7.30
C PHE A 84 14.87 -2.84 -6.38
N PHE A 85 15.97 -2.67 -5.66
CA PHE A 85 16.45 -3.66 -4.71
C PHE A 85 15.45 -3.90 -3.56
N ALA A 86 14.94 -2.83 -2.95
CA ALA A 86 13.99 -2.95 -1.84
C ALA A 86 12.66 -3.57 -2.27
N THR A 87 12.13 -3.22 -3.44
CA THR A 87 10.93 -3.86 -3.98
C THR A 87 11.15 -5.34 -4.30
N GLY A 88 12.32 -5.70 -4.85
CA GLY A 88 12.68 -7.12 -5.04
C GLY A 88 12.77 -7.88 -3.71
N LEU A 89 13.37 -7.25 -2.69
CA LEU A 89 13.45 -7.83 -1.34
C LEU A 89 12.07 -7.99 -0.70
N PHE A 90 11.18 -7.01 -0.89
CA PHE A 90 9.78 -7.09 -0.45
C PHE A 90 9.11 -8.36 -0.99
N PHE A 91 9.13 -8.58 -2.30
CA PHE A 91 8.52 -9.77 -2.92
C PHE A 91 9.22 -11.07 -2.50
N ALA A 92 10.55 -11.06 -2.35
CA ALA A 92 11.28 -12.25 -1.89
C ALA A 92 10.88 -12.66 -0.47
N VAL A 93 10.75 -11.69 0.44
CA VAL A 93 10.33 -11.94 1.82
C VAL A 93 8.86 -12.37 1.86
N GLU A 94 7.99 -11.69 1.11
CA GLU A 94 6.56 -12.07 0.97
C GLU A 94 6.41 -13.54 0.53
N TRP A 95 7.07 -13.91 -0.56
CA TRP A 95 7.07 -15.28 -1.07
C TRP A 95 7.51 -16.25 0.03
N LEU A 96 8.63 -15.97 0.72
CA LEU A 96 9.14 -16.85 1.78
C LEU A 96 8.11 -17.06 2.89
N PHE A 97 7.42 -16.00 3.32
CA PHE A 97 6.35 -16.12 4.30
C PHE A 97 5.21 -16.99 3.76
N GLU A 98 4.71 -16.72 2.55
CA GLU A 98 3.61 -17.46 1.93
C GLU A 98 3.87 -18.96 1.81
N GLN A 99 5.10 -19.34 1.43
CA GLN A 99 5.44 -20.75 1.20
C GLN A 99 5.85 -21.51 2.46
N LYS A 100 6.39 -20.82 3.47
CA LYS A 100 6.98 -21.47 4.65
C LYS A 100 6.11 -21.39 5.90
N VAL A 101 5.20 -20.42 5.99
CA VAL A 101 4.31 -20.30 7.15
C VAL A 101 3.03 -21.11 6.92
N VAL A 102 2.69 -21.92 7.91
CA VAL A 102 1.50 -22.75 7.94
C VAL A 102 0.68 -22.34 9.17
N VAL A 103 -0.61 -22.10 8.98
CA VAL A 103 -1.52 -21.64 10.03
C VAL A 103 -2.39 -22.81 10.47
N SER A 104 -2.42 -23.08 11.77
CA SER A 104 -3.23 -24.13 12.37
C SER A 104 -4.47 -23.54 13.06
N THR A 105 -5.64 -24.11 12.75
CA THR A 105 -6.91 -23.91 13.45
C THR A 105 -7.24 -25.15 14.27
N ALA A 106 -8.24 -25.08 15.16
CA ALA A 106 -8.65 -26.20 16.01
C ALA A 106 -9.03 -27.49 15.24
N GLU A 107 -9.34 -27.38 13.95
CA GLU A 107 -9.82 -28.51 13.12
C GLU A 107 -9.00 -28.73 11.83
N THR A 108 -8.20 -27.76 11.36
CA THR A 108 -7.45 -27.87 10.09
C THR A 108 -6.12 -27.10 10.10
N VAL A 109 -5.16 -27.58 9.31
CA VAL A 109 -3.86 -26.94 9.06
C VAL A 109 -3.83 -26.48 7.60
N THR A 110 -3.63 -25.18 7.36
CA THR A 110 -3.63 -24.59 6.00
C THR A 110 -2.39 -23.74 5.78
N LYS A 111 -1.94 -23.58 4.52
CA LYS A 111 -0.84 -22.66 4.24
C LYS A 111 -1.29 -21.22 4.52
N LEU A 112 -0.33 -20.37 4.81
CA LEU A 112 -0.61 -18.97 5.11
C LEU A 112 -1.35 -18.25 3.97
N GLU A 113 -0.98 -18.52 2.72
CA GLU A 113 -1.66 -17.98 1.56
C GLU A 113 -3.17 -18.28 1.61
N ASP A 114 -3.53 -19.54 1.84
CA ASP A 114 -4.90 -20.03 1.97
C ASP A 114 -5.64 -19.40 3.16
N TRP A 115 -4.93 -19.18 4.26
CA TRP A 115 -5.48 -18.58 5.47
C TRP A 115 -5.76 -17.08 5.32
N GLN A 116 -4.87 -16.32 4.67
CA GLN A 116 -5.11 -14.90 4.37
C GLN A 116 -6.32 -14.72 3.45
N MET A 117 -6.51 -15.66 2.52
CA MET A 117 -7.69 -15.70 1.65
C MET A 117 -8.97 -15.97 2.45
N TYR A 118 -8.93 -16.86 3.45
CA TYR A 118 -10.08 -17.16 4.33
C TYR A 118 -10.55 -15.94 5.16
N MET A 119 -9.63 -15.09 5.63
CA MET A 119 -9.95 -13.97 6.52
C MET A 119 -10.71 -12.81 5.86
N CYS A 120 -10.78 -12.78 4.52
CA CYS A 120 -11.56 -11.81 3.77
C CYS A 120 -12.99 -12.28 3.46
N TYR A 121 -13.36 -13.49 3.90
CA TYR A 121 -14.69 -14.05 3.78
C TYR A 121 -15.48 -13.84 5.08
N VAL A 122 -16.61 -13.14 4.99
CA VAL A 122 -17.63 -13.12 6.05
C VAL A 122 -18.78 -14.01 5.57
N PRO A 123 -19.03 -15.17 6.20
CA PRO A 123 -20.24 -15.93 5.91
C PRO A 123 -21.44 -15.08 6.36
N PRO A 124 -22.53 -14.98 5.57
CA PRO A 124 -23.78 -14.45 6.09
C PRO A 124 -24.22 -15.36 7.24
N GLU A 125 -24.64 -14.76 8.35
CA GLU A 125 -25.11 -15.45 9.55
C GLU A 125 -26.09 -16.59 9.23
N GLY A 126 -25.92 -17.74 9.89
CA GLY A 126 -26.90 -18.82 9.87
C GLY A 126 -26.30 -20.19 9.61
N TRP A 127 -25.79 -20.83 10.68
CA TRP A 127 -25.54 -22.28 10.73
C TRP A 127 -26.84 -23.10 10.90
N GLY A 128 -27.93 -22.62 10.32
CA GLY A 128 -29.24 -23.24 10.45
C GLY A 128 -30.26 -22.47 9.63
N GLU A 129 -31.00 -23.22 8.85
CA GLU A 129 -32.21 -22.84 8.10
C GLU A 129 -32.05 -22.27 6.68
N THR A 130 -32.84 -22.95 5.85
CA THR A 130 -32.92 -22.97 4.41
C THR A 130 -33.69 -21.77 3.88
N VAL A 131 -32.99 -20.79 3.30
CA VAL A 131 -33.51 -19.97 2.21
C VAL A 131 -32.44 -19.82 1.14
N THR A 132 -32.75 -20.33 -0.04
CA THR A 132 -31.95 -20.32 -1.27
C THR A 132 -32.06 -18.97 -1.98
N THR A 133 -30.99 -18.18 -1.94
CA THR A 133 -30.70 -17.09 -2.88
C THR A 133 -29.22 -17.21 -3.24
N TYR A 134 -28.94 -17.62 -4.47
CA TYR A 134 -27.61 -17.97 -5.03
C TYR A 134 -26.82 -19.09 -4.30
N LYS A 135 -27.45 -19.76 -3.33
CA LYS A 135 -27.06 -21.06 -2.75
C LYS A 135 -27.30 -22.20 -3.76
N THR A 136 -26.28 -22.66 -4.48
CA THR A 136 -26.04 -24.08 -4.89
C THR A 136 -24.80 -24.22 -5.81
N GLN A 137 -23.66 -23.73 -5.35
CA GLN A 137 -22.40 -24.46 -5.49
C GLN A 137 -21.77 -24.45 -4.10
N THR A 138 -21.41 -25.62 -3.59
CA THR A 138 -20.77 -25.79 -2.30
C THR A 138 -19.44 -25.04 -2.30
N ALA A 139 -19.24 -24.12 -1.35
CA ALA A 139 -18.04 -23.29 -1.29
C ALA A 139 -16.75 -24.13 -1.10
N VAL A 140 -16.86 -25.34 -0.56
CA VAL A 140 -15.76 -26.33 -0.48
C VAL A 140 -15.32 -26.83 -1.88
N ASP A 141 -16.25 -26.93 -2.84
CA ASP A 141 -15.95 -27.41 -4.20
C ASP A 141 -15.39 -26.30 -5.11
N ILE A 142 -15.62 -25.03 -4.75
CA ILE A 142 -14.95 -23.88 -5.38
C ILE A 142 -13.59 -23.64 -4.70
N LEU A 143 -13.46 -23.90 -3.39
CA LEU A 143 -12.20 -23.82 -2.60
C LEU A 143 -11.05 -24.74 -3.09
N MET A 144 -11.29 -25.62 -4.06
CA MET A 144 -10.25 -26.41 -4.75
C MET A 144 -10.05 -26.08 -6.24
N GLY A 145 -10.83 -25.17 -6.83
CA GLY A 145 -10.82 -24.88 -8.27
C GLY A 145 -10.61 -23.40 -8.59
N ASP A 146 -9.40 -23.07 -9.06
CA ASP A 146 -9.03 -21.83 -9.78
C ASP A 146 -9.03 -20.48 -9.01
N TYR A 147 -8.31 -20.40 -7.89
CA TYR A 147 -7.94 -19.09 -7.30
C TYR A 147 -6.58 -18.60 -7.79
N THR A 148 -6.52 -17.33 -8.22
CA THR A 148 -5.33 -16.72 -8.82
C THR A 148 -4.65 -15.74 -7.85
N PRO A 149 -3.31 -15.58 -7.92
CA PRO A 149 -2.54 -14.59 -7.13
C PRO A 149 -3.03 -13.13 -7.27
N ALA A 150 -3.93 -12.84 -8.23
CA ALA A 150 -4.53 -11.53 -8.46
C ALA A 150 -5.28 -10.97 -7.24
N PHE A 151 -5.74 -11.83 -6.32
CA PHE A 151 -6.37 -11.40 -5.07
C PHE A 151 -5.49 -10.47 -4.22
N LYS A 152 -4.17 -10.67 -4.23
CA LYS A 152 -3.21 -9.86 -3.44
C LYS A 152 -2.79 -8.55 -4.12
N LEU A 153 -3.23 -8.33 -5.37
CA LEU A 153 -2.86 -7.16 -6.15
C LEU A 153 -3.13 -5.85 -5.42
N HIS A 154 -4.27 -5.77 -4.71
CA HIS A 154 -4.66 -4.58 -3.92
C HIS A 154 -3.59 -4.23 -2.88
N PHE A 155 -3.19 -5.22 -2.07
CA PHE A 155 -2.18 -5.06 -1.02
C PHE A 155 -0.79 -4.82 -1.60
N TYR A 156 -0.43 -5.47 -2.70
CA TYR A 156 0.86 -5.28 -3.35
C TYR A 156 1.03 -3.88 -3.95
N ILE A 157 -0.01 -3.32 -4.56
CA ILE A 157 0.04 -1.93 -5.05
C ILE A 157 0.31 -0.97 -3.88
N ILE A 158 -0.43 -1.10 -2.77
CA ILE A 158 -0.23 -0.27 -1.58
C ILE A 158 1.20 -0.42 -1.05
N SER A 159 1.68 -1.66 -0.93
CA SER A 159 3.00 -2.00 -0.40
C SER A 159 4.13 -1.40 -1.22
N VAL A 160 4.08 -1.56 -2.54
CA VAL A 160 5.08 -1.01 -3.47
C VAL A 160 5.07 0.52 -3.40
N VAL A 161 3.89 1.15 -3.39
CA VAL A 161 3.78 2.61 -3.26
C VAL A 161 4.39 3.10 -1.94
N LEU A 162 4.13 2.44 -0.81
CA LEU A 162 4.75 2.80 0.47
C LEU A 162 6.27 2.68 0.42
N VAL A 163 6.81 1.55 -0.07
CA VAL A 163 8.25 1.31 -0.14
C VAL A 163 8.94 2.39 -0.99
N ILE A 164 8.46 2.63 -2.22
CA ILE A 164 9.12 3.56 -3.13
C ILE A 164 9.03 5.01 -2.65
N THR A 165 7.91 5.41 -2.05
CA THR A 165 7.69 6.81 -1.65
C THR A 165 8.45 7.16 -0.38
N ILE A 166 8.48 6.26 0.62
CA ILE A 166 9.29 6.42 1.83
C ILE A 166 10.78 6.43 1.46
N LEU A 167 11.23 5.49 0.63
CA LEU A 167 12.63 5.46 0.21
C LEU A 167 13.01 6.71 -0.59
N ASN A 168 12.15 7.23 -1.47
CA ASN A 168 12.46 8.48 -2.18
C ASN A 168 12.57 9.67 -1.24
N CYS A 169 11.77 9.74 -0.17
CA CYS A 169 11.96 10.77 0.84
C CYS A 169 13.35 10.64 1.49
N LEU A 170 13.71 9.44 1.98
CA LEU A 170 14.97 9.22 2.67
C LEU A 170 16.20 9.42 1.77
N TYR A 171 16.17 8.87 0.56
CA TYR A 171 17.25 9.06 -0.42
C TYR A 171 17.31 10.49 -0.94
N GLY A 172 16.16 11.13 -1.15
CA GLY A 172 16.06 12.51 -1.62
C GLY A 172 16.70 13.48 -0.63
N PHE A 173 16.34 13.39 0.65
CA PHE A 173 16.98 14.19 1.71
C PHE A 173 18.45 13.82 1.88
N GLY A 174 18.80 12.53 1.87
CA GLY A 174 20.20 12.08 1.96
C GLY A 174 21.09 12.63 0.83
N GLN A 175 20.60 12.59 -0.42
CA GLN A 175 21.30 13.18 -1.57
C GLN A 175 21.39 14.70 -1.48
N MET A 176 20.34 15.38 -1.05
CA MET A 176 20.34 16.83 -0.85
C MET A 176 21.35 17.27 0.22
N ILE A 177 21.44 16.55 1.34
CA ILE A 177 22.42 16.82 2.41
C ILE A 177 23.85 16.56 1.92
N LYS A 178 24.05 15.55 1.06
CA LYS A 178 25.37 15.22 0.51
C LYS A 178 25.83 16.20 -0.57
N SER A 179 24.91 16.61 -1.46
CA SER A 179 25.21 17.46 -2.62
C SER A 179 25.08 18.95 -2.36
N GLY A 180 24.29 19.36 -1.36
CA GLY A 180 23.93 20.75 -1.09
C GLY A 180 22.83 21.32 -2.00
N ASP A 181 22.36 20.58 -3.03
CA ASP A 181 21.36 21.08 -3.97
C ASP A 181 19.95 21.01 -3.38
N LYS A 182 19.38 22.19 -3.07
CA LYS A 182 18.06 22.35 -2.46
C LYS A 182 16.90 22.44 -3.45
N LYS A 183 17.12 22.25 -4.76
CA LYS A 183 16.06 22.43 -5.78
C LYS A 183 14.80 21.58 -5.54
N ARG A 184 14.97 20.38 -4.98
CA ARG A 184 13.88 19.43 -4.69
C ARG A 184 13.29 19.57 -3.28
N LEU A 185 13.79 20.49 -2.44
CA LEU A 185 13.39 20.60 -1.03
C LEU A 185 11.87 20.71 -0.84
N LYS A 186 11.24 21.71 -1.50
CA LYS A 186 9.78 21.95 -1.38
C LYS A 186 8.98 20.71 -1.79
N SER A 187 9.43 20.00 -2.84
CA SER A 187 8.72 18.81 -3.32
C SER A 187 8.93 17.59 -2.43
N LEU A 188 10.12 17.42 -1.86
CA LEU A 188 10.40 16.32 -0.92
C LEU A 188 9.63 16.49 0.39
N ILE A 189 9.45 17.73 0.85
CA ILE A 189 8.58 18.02 2.00
C ILE A 189 7.14 17.60 1.70
N LEU A 190 6.58 18.07 0.57
CA LEU A 190 5.22 17.71 0.18
C LEU A 190 5.03 16.19 0.06
N GLN A 191 5.97 15.50 -0.59
CA GLN A 191 5.93 14.05 -0.71
C GLN A 191 6.04 13.34 0.64
N SER A 192 6.87 13.85 1.57
CA SER A 192 6.99 13.27 2.91
C SER A 192 5.69 13.40 3.69
N VAL A 193 5.02 14.54 3.59
CA VAL A 193 3.69 14.73 4.18
C VAL A 193 2.70 13.73 3.58
N CYS A 194 2.60 13.64 2.25
CA CYS A 194 1.71 12.67 1.60
C CYS A 194 2.02 11.22 2.03
N SER A 195 3.29 10.83 2.04
CA SER A 195 3.73 9.46 2.39
C SER A 195 3.43 9.12 3.84
N LEU A 196 3.61 10.07 4.78
CA LEU A 196 3.31 9.86 6.20
C LEU A 196 1.81 9.80 6.47
N VAL A 197 1.01 10.66 5.83
CA VAL A 197 -0.46 10.60 5.95
C VAL A 197 -0.98 9.30 5.33
N PHE A 198 -0.42 8.88 4.19
CA PHE A 198 -0.81 7.62 3.55
C PHE A 198 -0.44 6.40 4.40
N LEU A 199 0.77 6.36 4.96
CA LEU A 199 1.18 5.33 5.94
C LEU A 199 0.25 5.32 7.15
N GLY A 200 -0.08 6.49 7.69
CA GLY A 200 -1.01 6.63 8.81
C GLY A 200 -2.40 6.06 8.49
N LEU A 201 -2.94 6.34 7.30
CA LEU A 201 -4.19 5.74 6.85
C LEU A 201 -4.07 4.24 6.60
N CYS A 202 -2.93 3.72 6.13
CA CYS A 202 -2.72 2.28 6.00
C CYS A 202 -2.73 1.58 7.36
N ILE A 203 -2.07 2.17 8.36
CA ILE A 203 -2.12 1.67 9.74
C ILE A 203 -3.55 1.75 10.28
N LEU A 204 -4.25 2.86 10.06
CA LEU A 204 -5.64 2.99 10.49
C LEU A 204 -6.55 1.95 9.81
N ALA A 205 -6.42 1.77 8.50
CA ALA A 205 -7.16 0.79 7.71
C ALA A 205 -6.94 -0.63 8.22
N CYS A 206 -5.75 -0.97 8.71
CA CYS A 206 -5.52 -2.30 9.22
C CYS A 206 -6.07 -2.54 10.63
N PHE A 207 -6.21 -1.49 11.45
CA PHE A 207 -6.79 -1.63 12.79
C PHE A 207 -8.32 -1.65 12.73
N THR A 208 -8.86 -0.97 11.72
CA THR A 208 -10.30 -0.71 11.65
C THR A 208 -10.98 -1.47 10.53
N ALA A 209 -10.25 -1.85 9.46
CA ALA A 209 -10.77 -2.26 8.14
C ALA A 209 -12.10 -1.54 7.84
N PHE A 210 -12.04 -0.24 8.12
CA PHE A 210 -13.08 0.77 8.29
C PHE A 210 -14.51 0.34 8.64
N TRP A 211 -14.64 -0.59 9.60
CA TRP A 211 -15.90 -1.08 10.19
C TRP A 211 -16.88 -1.62 9.16
N ARG A 212 -16.47 -2.71 8.53
CA ARG A 212 -17.29 -3.50 7.61
C ARG A 212 -17.87 -4.72 8.31
N ASP A 213 -19.15 -4.97 8.03
CA ASP A 213 -19.90 -6.12 8.55
C ASP A 213 -19.96 -7.28 7.53
N GLY A 214 -19.09 -7.26 6.51
CA GLY A 214 -19.07 -8.25 5.42
C GLY A 214 -20.01 -7.93 4.24
N SER A 215 -20.83 -6.89 4.34
CA SER A 215 -21.70 -6.44 3.25
C SER A 215 -20.92 -5.69 2.16
N ILE A 216 -21.36 -5.84 0.90
CA ILE A 216 -20.87 -5.05 -0.24
C ILE A 216 -21.27 -3.57 -0.10
N ARG A 217 -22.44 -3.30 0.51
CA ARG A 217 -22.87 -1.95 0.86
C ARG A 217 -22.21 -1.54 2.16
N VAL A 218 -21.46 -0.45 2.13
CA VAL A 218 -20.68 0.02 3.29
C VAL A 218 -21.35 1.21 3.98
N SER A 219 -21.04 1.42 5.26
CA SER A 219 -21.54 2.58 6.02
C SER A 219 -21.02 3.89 5.42
N PRO A 220 -21.72 5.04 5.60
CA PRO A 220 -21.27 6.33 5.09
C PRO A 220 -19.87 6.74 5.60
N LEU A 221 -19.54 6.36 6.85
CA LEU A 221 -18.22 6.59 7.42
C LEU A 221 -17.15 5.77 6.69
N SER A 222 -17.40 4.48 6.45
CA SER A 222 -16.51 3.62 5.68
C SER A 222 -16.33 4.14 4.25
N ALA A 223 -17.42 4.50 3.56
CA ALA A 223 -17.37 5.05 2.21
C ALA A 223 -16.49 6.31 2.12
N THR A 224 -16.62 7.20 3.12
CA THR A 224 -15.81 8.43 3.20
C THR A 224 -14.33 8.10 3.40
N LEU A 225 -14.00 7.19 4.32
CA LEU A 225 -12.61 6.81 4.61
C LEU A 225 -11.97 6.08 3.44
N MET A 226 -12.71 5.20 2.76
CA MET A 226 -12.28 4.53 1.53
C MET A 226 -12.01 5.53 0.40
N THR A 227 -12.92 6.49 0.20
CA THR A 227 -12.74 7.57 -0.78
C THR A 227 -11.46 8.36 -0.49
N VAL A 228 -11.27 8.79 0.76
CA VAL A 228 -10.06 9.51 1.17
C VAL A 228 -8.81 8.66 0.95
N PHE A 229 -8.86 7.37 1.26
CA PHE A 229 -7.76 6.43 1.05
C PHE A 229 -7.35 6.33 -0.42
N PHE A 230 -8.32 6.14 -1.32
CA PHE A 230 -8.10 5.96 -2.76
C PHE A 230 -7.59 7.25 -3.42
N VAL A 231 -8.13 8.40 -3.01
CA VAL A 231 -7.62 9.72 -3.44
C VAL A 231 -6.20 9.91 -2.97
N LEU A 232 -5.91 9.64 -1.68
CA LEU A 232 -4.59 9.88 -1.11
C LEU A 232 -3.52 8.95 -1.71
N LEU A 233 -3.86 7.70 -2.02
CA LEU A 233 -2.99 6.79 -2.77
C LEU A 233 -2.58 7.43 -4.11
N GLY A 234 -3.57 7.86 -4.90
CA GLY A 234 -3.33 8.51 -6.20
C GLY A 234 -2.45 9.75 -6.05
N VAL A 235 -2.82 10.64 -5.11
CA VAL A 235 -2.06 11.87 -4.82
C VAL A 235 -0.63 11.56 -4.40
N THR A 236 -0.41 10.51 -3.61
CA THR A 236 0.93 10.11 -3.16
C THR A 236 1.82 9.70 -4.34
N VAL A 237 1.29 8.94 -5.30
CA VAL A 237 2.01 8.58 -6.54
C VAL A 237 2.20 9.78 -7.46
N GLY A 238 1.18 10.62 -7.61
CA GLY A 238 1.27 11.85 -8.38
C GLY A 238 2.36 12.78 -7.84
N VAL A 239 2.33 13.09 -6.55
CA VAL A 239 3.34 13.93 -5.89
C VAL A 239 4.74 13.30 -5.95
N PHE A 240 4.85 11.98 -5.82
CA PHE A 240 6.12 11.27 -6.00
C PHE A 240 6.73 11.53 -7.39
N LEU A 241 5.96 11.39 -8.47
CA LEU A 241 6.42 11.72 -9.83
C LEU A 241 6.68 13.22 -9.99
N GLY A 242 5.81 14.06 -9.41
CA GLY A 242 5.98 15.50 -9.34
C GLY A 242 7.33 15.91 -8.73
N SER A 243 7.85 15.14 -7.78
CA SER A 243 9.14 15.39 -7.12
C SER A 243 10.35 15.33 -8.05
N PHE A 244 10.23 14.66 -9.19
CA PHE A 244 11.28 14.59 -10.22
C PHE A 244 10.99 15.54 -11.39
N LEU A 245 9.72 15.85 -11.65
CA LEU A 245 9.29 16.60 -12.82
C LEU A 245 9.08 18.10 -12.57
N LEU A 246 9.15 18.57 -11.32
CA LEU A 246 8.83 19.97 -10.95
C LEU A 246 9.66 21.01 -11.71
N GLU A 247 10.91 20.69 -12.08
CA GLU A 247 11.82 21.58 -12.82
C GLU A 247 11.52 21.67 -14.33
N LYS A 248 10.64 20.81 -14.86
CA LYS A 248 10.27 20.81 -16.28
C LYS A 248 9.22 21.88 -16.58
N ARG A 249 8.85 22.06 -17.85
CA ARG A 249 7.76 23.00 -18.27
C ARG A 249 6.45 22.70 -17.54
N LYS A 250 5.60 23.72 -17.33
CA LYS A 250 4.34 23.64 -16.55
C LYS A 250 3.46 22.44 -16.94
N SER A 251 3.28 22.20 -18.24
CA SER A 251 2.50 21.06 -18.74
C SER A 251 3.06 19.73 -18.24
N VAL A 252 4.37 19.50 -18.34
CA VAL A 252 5.01 18.24 -17.93
C VAL A 252 5.01 18.08 -16.41
N SER A 253 5.28 19.16 -15.67
CA SER A 253 5.37 19.13 -14.21
C SER A 253 4.03 18.95 -13.48
N VAL A 254 2.91 19.16 -14.18
CA VAL A 254 1.56 19.11 -13.58
C VAL A 254 0.72 18.00 -14.22
N LEU A 255 0.67 17.93 -15.56
CA LEU A 255 -0.21 17.02 -16.27
C LEU A 255 0.21 15.56 -16.09
N ILE A 256 1.50 15.23 -16.23
CA ILE A 256 1.99 13.86 -16.08
C ILE A 256 1.72 13.32 -14.66
N PRO A 257 2.09 14.05 -13.58
CA PRO A 257 1.71 13.66 -12.22
C PRO A 257 0.20 13.49 -12.01
N ALA A 258 -0.63 14.40 -12.54
CA ALA A 258 -2.07 14.35 -12.36
C ALA A 258 -2.69 13.13 -13.06
N ILE A 259 -2.29 12.86 -14.31
CA ILE A 259 -2.72 11.65 -15.04
C ILE A 259 -2.25 10.40 -14.29
N SER A 260 -1.01 10.38 -13.82
CA SER A 260 -0.47 9.23 -13.09
C SER A 260 -1.19 8.98 -11.76
N SER A 261 -1.63 10.04 -11.07
CA SER A 261 -2.50 9.92 -9.90
C SER A 261 -3.82 9.24 -10.25
N SER A 262 -4.54 9.74 -11.26
CA SER A 262 -5.81 9.15 -11.68
C SER A 262 -5.65 7.70 -12.17
N VAL A 263 -4.60 7.40 -12.94
CA VAL A 263 -4.29 6.03 -13.38
C VAL A 263 -4.03 5.12 -12.18
N MET A 264 -3.26 5.58 -11.18
CA MET A 264 -3.01 4.77 -9.98
C MET A 264 -4.30 4.51 -9.18
N THR A 265 -5.15 5.51 -8.99
CA THR A 265 -6.45 5.33 -8.32
C THR A 265 -7.35 4.38 -9.12
N PHE A 266 -7.34 4.46 -10.46
CA PHE A 266 -8.07 3.52 -11.31
C PHE A 266 -7.54 2.08 -11.17
N LEU A 267 -6.21 1.89 -11.17
CA LEU A 267 -5.61 0.56 -10.93
C LEU A 267 -5.96 0.01 -9.56
N MET A 268 -6.11 0.86 -8.54
CA MET A 268 -6.57 0.44 -7.21
C MET A 268 -8.00 -0.07 -7.23
N TYR A 269 -8.91 0.58 -7.96
CA TYR A 269 -10.26 0.05 -8.17
C TYR A 269 -10.27 -1.28 -8.93
N ILE A 270 -9.44 -1.44 -9.96
CA ILE A 270 -9.26 -2.74 -10.62
C ILE A 270 -8.78 -3.80 -9.63
N ALA A 271 -7.83 -3.44 -8.76
CA ALA A 271 -7.32 -4.35 -7.75
C ALA A 271 -8.35 -4.70 -6.67
N GLU A 272 -9.20 -3.75 -6.28
CA GLU A 272 -10.36 -4.00 -5.41
C GLU A 272 -11.38 -4.92 -6.09
N MET A 273 -11.60 -4.76 -7.40
CA MET A 273 -12.48 -5.64 -8.16
C MET A 273 -11.97 -7.09 -8.19
N PHE A 274 -10.67 -7.29 -8.35
CA PHE A 274 -10.06 -8.62 -8.20
C PHE A 274 -10.17 -9.16 -6.77
N LEU A 275 -9.98 -8.29 -5.77
CA LEU A 275 -10.13 -8.65 -4.35
C LEU A 275 -11.57 -9.11 -4.03
N LEU A 276 -12.58 -8.58 -4.73
CA LEU A 276 -14.00 -8.83 -4.51
C LEU A 276 -14.65 -9.71 -5.59
N ASN A 277 -13.86 -10.49 -6.32
CA ASN A 277 -14.36 -11.43 -7.33
C ASN A 277 -15.29 -10.78 -8.38
N GLY A 278 -14.90 -9.61 -8.92
CA GLY A 278 -15.64 -8.90 -9.96
C GLY A 278 -16.61 -7.83 -9.45
N HIS A 279 -16.70 -7.62 -8.14
CA HIS A 279 -17.56 -6.59 -7.54
C HIS A 279 -16.77 -5.41 -6.98
N LEU A 280 -17.44 -4.29 -6.69
CA LEU A 280 -16.89 -3.14 -5.99
C LEU A 280 -17.77 -2.81 -4.78
N TYR A 281 -17.22 -2.13 -3.76
CA TYR A 281 -18.06 -1.67 -2.66
C TYR A 281 -19.03 -0.59 -3.12
N SER A 282 -20.26 -0.71 -2.66
CA SER A 282 -21.27 0.31 -2.91
C SER A 282 -21.32 1.30 -1.77
N PHE A 283 -21.08 2.57 -2.09
CA PHE A 283 -21.08 3.68 -1.12
C PHE A 283 -22.49 4.16 -0.72
N GLY A 284 -23.53 3.65 -1.36
CA GLY A 284 -24.89 4.14 -1.17
C GLY A 284 -25.91 3.39 -2.02
N SER A 285 -27.02 4.05 -2.35
CA SER A 285 -28.01 3.54 -3.30
C SER A 285 -28.52 4.67 -4.18
N GLY A 286 -28.87 4.36 -5.42
CA GLY A 286 -29.35 5.31 -6.41
C GLY A 286 -28.31 5.63 -7.46
N PHE A 287 -28.70 6.42 -8.46
CA PHE A 287 -27.95 6.60 -9.71
C PHE A 287 -26.44 6.92 -9.55
N LEU A 288 -26.04 7.69 -8.53
CA LEU A 288 -24.63 8.04 -8.30
C LEU A 288 -23.78 6.90 -7.72
N PHE A 289 -24.42 5.92 -7.07
CA PHE A 289 -23.78 4.85 -6.30
C PHE A 289 -24.01 3.46 -6.90
N ASP A 290 -24.95 3.35 -7.83
CA ASP A 290 -25.24 2.13 -8.56
C ASP A 290 -24.29 2.02 -9.77
N GLY A 291 -23.80 0.79 -10.03
CA GLY A 291 -22.94 0.52 -11.18
C GLY A 291 -23.67 0.81 -12.50
N LEU A 292 -22.94 1.30 -13.50
CA LEU A 292 -23.51 1.58 -14.81
C LEU A 292 -23.87 0.25 -15.52
N PRO A 293 -24.91 0.21 -16.39
CA PRO A 293 -25.41 -1.04 -16.99
C PRO A 293 -24.40 -1.87 -17.79
N VAL A 294 -23.25 -1.28 -18.14
CA VAL A 294 -22.17 -1.90 -18.93
C VAL A 294 -20.84 -1.94 -18.15
N ILE A 295 -20.71 -1.16 -17.07
CA ILE A 295 -19.45 -0.94 -16.37
C ILE A 295 -19.67 -1.12 -14.87
N VAL A 296 -18.84 -1.95 -14.22
CA VAL A 296 -18.92 -2.22 -12.77
C VAL A 296 -18.78 -0.94 -11.93
N PHE A 297 -18.05 0.05 -12.44
CA PHE A 297 -17.85 1.35 -11.81
C PHE A 297 -19.15 2.16 -11.69
N ALA A 298 -19.39 2.72 -10.51
CA ALA A 298 -20.41 3.73 -10.30
C ALA A 298 -19.90 5.13 -10.70
N PRO A 299 -20.80 6.10 -10.98
CA PRO A 299 -20.39 7.48 -11.25
C PRO A 299 -19.51 8.09 -10.16
N ILE A 300 -19.75 7.74 -8.90
CA ILE A 300 -18.92 8.19 -7.78
C ILE A 300 -17.46 7.72 -7.90
N ASP A 301 -17.21 6.49 -8.37
CA ASP A 301 -15.85 5.95 -8.50
C ASP A 301 -15.03 6.73 -9.53
N LEU A 302 -15.69 7.13 -10.63
CA LEU A 302 -15.08 7.99 -11.64
C LEU A 302 -14.75 9.37 -11.07
N LEU A 303 -15.62 9.93 -10.22
CA LEU A 303 -15.34 11.18 -9.52
C LEU A 303 -14.16 11.05 -8.56
N VAL A 304 -14.03 9.94 -7.83
CA VAL A 304 -12.87 9.64 -6.98
C VAL A 304 -11.58 9.62 -7.81
N ILE A 305 -11.58 8.90 -8.94
CA ILE A 305 -10.43 8.83 -9.86
C ILE A 305 -10.03 10.22 -10.37
N LEU A 306 -10.99 11.02 -10.84
CA LEU A 306 -10.74 12.38 -11.35
C LEU A 306 -10.29 13.33 -10.24
N SER A 307 -10.86 13.21 -9.04
CA SER A 307 -10.51 14.05 -7.89
C SER A 307 -9.06 13.85 -7.46
N SER A 308 -8.53 12.63 -7.52
CA SER A 308 -7.12 12.34 -7.21
C SER A 308 -6.17 13.14 -8.14
N GLY A 309 -6.44 13.12 -9.45
CA GLY A 309 -5.69 13.86 -10.45
C GLY A 309 -5.85 15.37 -10.29
N GLY A 310 -7.07 15.84 -10.04
CA GLY A 310 -7.37 17.25 -9.79
C GLY A 310 -6.64 17.81 -8.57
N ILE A 311 -6.67 17.09 -7.45
CA ILE A 311 -5.95 17.48 -6.22
C ILE A 311 -4.44 17.50 -6.47
N THR A 312 -3.89 16.48 -7.13
CA THR A 312 -2.47 16.43 -7.51
C THR A 312 -2.09 17.63 -8.37
N ALA A 313 -2.89 17.96 -9.39
CA ALA A 313 -2.65 19.09 -10.27
C ALA A 313 -2.66 20.41 -9.48
N LEU A 314 -3.61 20.58 -8.57
CA LEU A 314 -3.73 21.76 -7.73
C LEU A 314 -2.52 21.94 -6.81
N LEU A 315 -2.10 20.88 -6.12
CA LEU A 315 -0.94 20.89 -5.22
C LEU A 315 0.34 21.29 -5.97
N LEU A 316 0.59 20.68 -7.13
CA LEU A 316 1.79 20.96 -7.93
C LEU A 316 1.75 22.32 -8.62
N CYS A 317 0.57 22.79 -9.05
CA CYS A 317 0.40 24.16 -9.53
C CYS A 317 0.76 25.19 -8.47
N ARG A 318 0.27 25.02 -7.24
CA ARG A 318 0.57 25.90 -6.11
C ARG A 318 2.05 25.87 -5.75
N LEU A 319 2.65 24.68 -5.73
CA LEU A 319 4.07 24.50 -5.43
C LEU A 319 4.97 25.18 -6.46
N LYS A 320 4.55 25.20 -7.73
CA LYS A 320 5.27 25.85 -8.83
C LYS A 320 5.07 27.37 -8.86
N GLY A 321 3.84 27.84 -8.67
CA GLY A 321 3.54 29.28 -8.65
C GLY A 321 4.30 30.03 -7.54
N GLY A 322 4.56 29.37 -6.40
CA GLY A 322 5.42 29.93 -5.34
C GLY A 322 6.93 29.80 -5.59
N LYS A 323 7.37 29.48 -6.81
CA LYS A 323 8.78 29.43 -7.23
C LYS A 323 9.15 30.61 -8.15
N ASP A 324 8.15 31.28 -8.71
CA ASP A 324 8.29 32.42 -9.63
C ASP A 324 8.06 33.79 -8.93
N ASN A 325 7.84 33.77 -7.60
CA ASN A 325 7.84 34.92 -6.69
C ASN A 325 9.00 34.79 -5.70
#